data_AF-A0A951W7P9-F1
#
_entry.id   AF-A0A951W7P9-F1
#
_cell.length_a   1.000
_cell.length_b   1.000
_cell.length_c   1.000
_cell.angle_alpha   90.00
_cell.angle_beta   90.00
_cell.angle_gamma   90.00
#
_symmetry.space_group_name_H-M   'P 1'
#
loop_
_entity.id
_entity.type
_entity.pdbx_description
1 polymer ?
#
loop_
_entity_poly.entity_id
_entity_poly.type
_entity_poly.pdbx_seq_one_letter_code
_entity_poly.pdbx_strand_id
1 'polypeptide(L)'
;MLLAIDIVIITRYIAWTTFSIIIFIILYRLLLKKFKEGRINRENYFILHPIENEPAKGTIQIFIEMHFPKEIEITIFSIDKGIHKVIEKKEYQKGGNIIQVDTTQFENGMYFYQAKSELQKTRKKFEILN
;
A
#
# COMPACT_ATOMS: atom_id res chain seq x y z
N MET A 1 6.36 -60.25 33.45
CA MET A 1 5.31 -60.06 32.44
C MET A 1 4.64 -58.70 32.57
N LEU A 2 4.20 -58.28 33.76
CA LEU A 2 3.61 -56.95 34.02
C LEU A 2 4.51 -55.77 33.60
N LEU A 3 5.78 -55.74 34.05
CA LEU A 3 6.72 -54.66 33.71
C LEU A 3 6.95 -54.45 32.20
N ALA A 4 6.95 -55.53 31.40
CA ALA A 4 7.14 -55.43 29.96
C ALA A 4 5.92 -54.81 29.26
N ILE A 5 4.71 -55.09 29.76
CA ILE A 5 3.46 -54.51 29.27
C ILE A 5 3.43 -53.01 29.57
N ASP A 6 3.86 -52.61 30.77
CA ASP A 6 3.91 -51.20 31.18
C ASP A 6 4.89 -50.38 30.31
N ILE A 7 6.07 -50.93 30.01
CA ILE A 7 7.07 -50.28 29.15
C ILE A 7 6.52 -50.08 27.73
N VAL A 8 5.83 -51.07 27.17
CA VAL A 8 5.21 -50.98 25.83
C VAL A 8 4.13 -49.91 25.80
N ILE A 9 3.30 -49.82 26.84
CA ILE A 9 2.23 -48.83 26.96
C ILE A 9 2.82 -47.41 27.04
N ILE A 10 3.84 -47.19 27.89
CA ILE A 10 4.50 -45.89 28.05
C ILE A 10 5.13 -45.44 26.72
N THR A 11 5.82 -46.35 26.04
CA THR A 11 6.48 -46.06 24.76
C THR A 11 5.46 -45.63 23.70
N ARG A 12 4.32 -46.30 23.64
CA ARG A 12 3.23 -45.96 22.71
C ARG A 12 2.67 -44.56 22.97
N TYR A 13 2.48 -44.15 24.23
CA TYR A 13 1.97 -42.82 24.56
C TYR A 13 2.96 -41.71 24.23
N ILE A 14 4.26 -41.93 24.48
CA ILE A 14 5.32 -40.98 24.10
C ILE A 14 5.33 -40.82 22.58
N ALA A 15 5.31 -41.92 21.82
CA ALA A 15 5.27 -41.87 20.36
C ALA A 15 4.07 -41.07 19.84
N TRP A 16 2.87 -41.30 20.39
CA TRP A 16 1.66 -40.58 19.99
C TRP A 16 1.71 -39.09 20.32
N THR A 17 2.23 -38.75 21.49
CA THR A 17 2.37 -37.35 21.93
C THR A 17 3.32 -36.59 21.01
N THR A 18 4.48 -37.19 20.71
CA THR A 18 5.50 -36.59 19.84
C THR A 18 4.96 -36.41 18.42
N PHE A 19 4.23 -37.41 17.90
CA PHE A 19 3.59 -37.35 16.59
C PHE A 19 2.53 -36.24 16.51
N SER A 20 1.70 -36.11 17.57
CA SER A 20 0.68 -35.07 17.65
C SER A 20 1.28 -33.66 17.64
N ILE A 21 2.38 -33.45 18.37
CA ILE A 21 3.11 -32.17 18.38
C ILE A 21 3.64 -31.82 16.99
N ILE A 22 4.23 -32.79 16.28
CA ILE A 22 4.76 -32.58 14.92
C ILE A 22 3.62 -32.16 13.96
N ILE A 23 2.48 -32.87 14.01
CA ILE A 23 1.30 -32.51 13.22
C ILE A 23 0.84 -31.09 13.54
N PHE A 24 0.79 -30.73 14.82
CA PHE A 24 0.36 -29.39 15.24
C PHE A 24 1.27 -28.30 14.70
N ILE A 25 2.60 -28.52 14.71
CA ILE A 25 3.58 -27.58 14.15
C ILE A 25 3.39 -27.42 12.63
N ILE A 26 3.17 -28.53 11.90
CA ILE A 26 2.94 -28.49 10.45
C ILE A 26 1.65 -27.72 10.14
N LEU A 27 0.56 -28.04 10.86
CA LEU A 27 -0.73 -27.39 10.71
C LEU A 27 -0.62 -25.88 10.98
N TYR A 28 0.07 -25.49 12.04
CA TYR A 28 0.34 -24.09 12.38
C TYR A 28 1.10 -23.36 11.26
N ARG A 29 2.14 -23.98 10.69
CA ARG A 29 2.89 -23.41 9.56
C ARG A 29 2.01 -23.21 8.33
N LEU A 30 1.17 -24.18 8.01
CA LEU A 30 0.27 -24.13 6.85
C LEU A 30 -0.80 -23.05 7.03
N LEU A 31 -1.39 -22.94 8.23
CA LEU A 31 -2.32 -21.87 8.58
C LEU A 31 -1.66 -20.50 8.41
N LEU A 32 -0.47 -20.29 8.97
CA LEU A 32 0.27 -19.04 8.80
C LEU A 32 0.60 -18.74 7.34
N LYS A 33 0.89 -19.76 6.52
CA LYS A 33 1.16 -19.57 5.09
C LYS A 33 -0.09 -19.10 4.35
N LYS A 34 -1.25 -19.71 4.64
CA LYS A 34 -2.53 -19.32 4.03
C LYS A 34 -2.96 -17.91 4.44
N PHE A 35 -2.73 -17.53 5.70
CA PHE A 35 -3.02 -16.16 6.17
C PHE A 35 -2.03 -15.10 5.65
N LYS A 36 -0.87 -15.50 5.09
CA LYS A 36 0.09 -14.58 4.46
C LYS A 36 -0.29 -14.13 3.05
N GLU A 37 -1.35 -14.68 2.46
CA GLU A 37 -1.87 -14.28 1.13
C GLU A 37 -2.56 -12.91 1.13
N GLY A 38 -2.86 -12.35 2.32
CA GLY A 38 -3.30 -10.95 2.45
C GLY A 38 -2.17 -9.93 2.35
N ARG A 39 -0.94 -10.33 1.96
CA ARG A 39 0.15 -9.37 1.75
C ARG A 39 -0.16 -8.53 0.51
N ILE A 40 -0.70 -7.34 0.80
CA ILE A 40 -0.70 -6.17 -0.05
C ILE A 40 0.56 -6.18 -0.94
N ASN A 41 0.37 -6.47 -2.23
CA ASN A 41 1.48 -6.55 -3.18
C ASN A 41 1.99 -5.12 -3.38
N ARG A 42 3.05 -4.76 -2.66
CA ARG A 42 3.63 -3.40 -2.65
C ARG A 42 4.02 -2.92 -4.04
N GLU A 43 4.27 -3.84 -4.96
CA GLU A 43 4.60 -3.52 -6.36
C GLU A 43 3.40 -2.93 -7.11
N ASN A 44 2.17 -3.18 -6.66
CA ASN A 44 0.97 -2.58 -7.25
C ASN A 44 0.75 -1.14 -6.79
N TYR A 45 1.54 -0.64 -5.84
CA TYR A 45 1.40 0.71 -5.28
C TYR A 45 2.22 1.70 -6.11
N PHE A 46 1.80 2.96 -6.09
CA PHE A 46 2.58 4.08 -6.63
C PHE A 46 3.07 4.94 -5.46
N ILE A 47 4.19 5.62 -5.69
CA ILE A 47 4.76 6.57 -4.75
C ILE A 47 4.46 7.96 -5.30
N LEU A 48 3.68 8.72 -4.54
CA LEU A 48 3.44 10.14 -4.79
C LEU A 48 4.48 10.93 -4.01
N HIS A 49 5.36 11.64 -4.71
CA HIS A 49 6.41 12.44 -4.09
C HIS A 49 5.88 13.81 -3.65
N PRO A 50 6.47 14.44 -2.61
CA PRO A 50 6.14 15.81 -2.24
C PRO A 50 6.49 16.79 -3.39
N ILE A 51 5.80 17.92 -3.44
CA ILE A 51 6.12 18.99 -4.39
C ILE A 51 7.40 19.66 -3.88
N GLU A 52 8.35 19.94 -4.77
CA GLU A 52 9.64 20.55 -4.39
C GLU A 52 9.49 22.03 -4.01
N ASN A 53 8.52 22.73 -4.60
CA ASN A 53 8.26 24.14 -4.36
C ASN A 53 7.12 24.34 -3.37
N GLU A 54 7.44 24.54 -2.09
CA GLU A 54 6.51 25.00 -1.05
C GLU A 54 6.94 26.39 -0.54
N PRO A 55 6.11 27.44 -0.70
CA PRO A 55 4.78 27.46 -1.29
C PRO A 55 4.79 27.38 -2.82
N ALA A 56 3.78 26.73 -3.37
CA ALA A 56 3.60 26.55 -4.80
C ALA A 56 3.28 27.88 -5.50
N LYS A 57 4.06 28.23 -6.54
CA LYS A 57 3.94 29.45 -7.34
C LYS A 57 4.07 29.15 -8.83
N GLY A 58 3.13 29.65 -9.63
CA GLY A 58 3.17 29.51 -11.10
C GLY A 58 2.92 28.08 -11.57
N THR A 59 3.97 27.32 -11.84
CA THR A 59 3.86 25.93 -12.33
C THR A 59 4.50 24.97 -11.33
N ILE A 60 3.72 24.03 -10.82
CA ILE A 60 4.22 22.94 -9.97
C ILE A 60 4.41 21.66 -10.75
N GLN A 61 5.35 20.86 -10.29
CA GLN A 61 5.63 19.53 -10.81
C GLN A 61 5.24 18.50 -9.77
N ILE A 62 4.26 17.66 -10.11
CA ILE A 62 3.85 16.51 -9.30
C ILE A 62 4.58 15.30 -9.85
N PHE A 63 5.43 14.69 -9.03
CA PHE A 63 6.18 13.50 -9.42
C PHE A 63 5.53 12.23 -8.88
N ILE A 64 5.26 11.28 -9.77
CA ILE A 64 4.66 9.99 -9.46
C ILE A 64 5.57 8.89 -9.96
N GLU A 65 5.91 7.97 -9.08
CA GLU A 65 6.72 6.79 -9.40
C GLU A 65 5.88 5.52 -9.30
N MET A 66 5.96 4.65 -10.30
CA MET A 66 5.20 3.40 -10.33
C MET A 66 6.01 2.22 -10.88
N HIS A 67 5.77 1.04 -10.33
CA HIS A 67 6.44 -0.19 -10.76
C HIS A 67 5.82 -0.85 -11.99
N PHE A 68 4.54 -0.57 -12.26
CA PHE A 68 3.79 -1.09 -13.41
C PHE A 68 2.94 0.01 -14.05
N PRO A 69 2.71 -0.05 -15.37
CA PRO A 69 1.78 0.85 -16.03
C PRO A 69 0.38 0.73 -15.45
N LYS A 70 -0.26 1.85 -15.17
CA LYS A 70 -1.63 1.89 -14.64
C LYS A 70 -2.28 3.25 -14.88
N GLU A 71 -3.60 3.24 -14.89
CA GLU A 71 -4.40 4.44 -14.92
C GLU A 71 -4.36 5.14 -13.55
N ILE A 72 -4.00 6.42 -13.56
CA ILE A 72 -4.01 7.27 -12.37
C ILE A 72 -4.81 8.52 -12.66
N GLU A 73 -5.73 8.83 -11.77
CA GLU A 73 -6.49 10.07 -11.73
C GLU A 73 -5.83 11.03 -10.73
N ILE A 74 -5.44 12.20 -11.22
CA ILE A 74 -4.87 13.26 -10.39
C ILE A 74 -5.92 14.33 -10.17
N THR A 75 -6.17 14.62 -8.90
CA THR A 75 -7.20 15.56 -8.47
C THR A 75 -6.62 16.54 -7.47
N ILE A 76 -6.92 17.81 -7.63
CA ILE A 76 -6.62 18.86 -6.65
C ILE A 76 -7.92 19.30 -6.00
N PHE A 77 -7.89 19.41 -4.67
CA PHE A 77 -9.03 19.93 -3.92
C PHE A 77 -8.63 20.91 -2.83
N SER A 78 -9.46 21.94 -2.65
CA SER A 78 -9.26 22.95 -1.60
C SER A 78 -9.73 22.41 -0.25
N ILE A 79 -9.02 22.76 0.83
CA ILE A 79 -9.42 22.40 2.19
C ILE A 79 -10.67 23.18 2.60
N ASP A 80 -10.73 24.46 2.24
CA ASP A 80 -11.72 25.39 2.78
C ASP A 80 -12.89 25.66 1.81
N LYS A 81 -12.62 25.61 0.50
CA LYS A 81 -13.54 26.14 -0.51
C LYS A 81 -14.33 25.07 -1.29
N GLY A 82 -14.16 23.79 -0.95
CA GLY A 82 -14.86 22.69 -1.63
C GLY A 82 -14.53 22.53 -3.12
N ILE A 83 -13.50 23.23 -3.62
CA ILE A 83 -13.03 23.13 -5.00
C ILE A 83 -12.54 21.71 -5.22
N HIS A 84 -13.02 21.05 -6.26
CA HIS A 84 -12.59 19.71 -6.67
C HIS A 84 -12.33 19.72 -8.18
N LYS A 85 -11.06 19.74 -8.57
CA LYS A 85 -10.65 19.79 -9.98
C LYS A 85 -9.83 18.58 -10.32
N VAL A 86 -10.34 17.75 -11.22
CA VAL A 86 -9.58 16.66 -11.85
C VAL A 86 -8.65 17.31 -12.86
N ILE A 87 -7.35 17.12 -12.67
CA ILE A 87 -6.32 17.70 -13.53
C ILE A 87 -6.16 16.83 -14.77
N GLU A 88 -5.95 15.53 -14.57
CA GLU A 88 -5.77 14.57 -15.64
C GLU A 88 -6.12 13.16 -15.16
N LYS A 89 -6.69 12.36 -16.05
CA LYS A 89 -6.89 10.91 -15.87
C LYS A 89 -6.24 10.22 -17.06
N LYS A 90 -5.13 9.52 -16.82
CA LYS A 90 -4.35 8.90 -17.88
C LYS A 90 -3.62 7.66 -17.39
N GLU A 91 -3.31 6.78 -18.33
CA GLU A 91 -2.39 5.67 -18.12
C GLU A 91 -0.94 6.16 -18.16
N TYR A 92 -0.22 5.91 -17.06
CA TYR A 92 1.18 6.26 -16.92
C TYR A 92 2.05 5.03 -17.07
N GLN A 93 3.27 5.21 -17.60
CA GLN A 93 4.20 4.11 -17.78
C GLN A 93 4.98 3.80 -16.50
N LYS A 94 5.57 2.60 -16.46
CA LYS A 94 6.50 2.21 -15.41
C LYS A 94 7.63 3.24 -15.27
N GLY A 95 7.96 3.62 -14.04
CA GLY A 95 9.00 4.57 -13.69
C GLY A 95 8.44 5.89 -13.15
N GLY A 96 9.25 6.93 -13.25
CA GLY A 96 8.92 8.29 -12.81
C GLY A 96 8.18 9.06 -13.90
N ASN A 97 7.03 9.62 -13.55
CA ASN A 97 6.20 10.46 -14.41
C ASN A 97 6.02 11.83 -13.74
N ILE A 98 6.24 12.90 -14.51
CA ILE A 98 6.10 14.28 -14.04
C ILE A 98 4.84 14.87 -14.64
N ILE A 99 3.98 15.42 -13.80
CA ILE A 99 2.77 16.15 -14.20
C ILE A 99 2.96 17.61 -13.85
N GLN A 100 2.88 18.48 -14.85
CA GLN A 100 2.96 19.92 -14.66
C GLN A 100 1.55 20.47 -14.44
N VAL A 101 1.35 21.20 -13.34
CA VAL A 101 0.08 21.85 -13.03
C VAL A 101 0.30 23.34 -12.86
N ASP A 102 -0.52 24.12 -13.56
CA ASP A 102 -0.54 25.56 -13.44
C ASP A 102 -1.36 25.98 -12.20
N THR A 103 -0.69 26.55 -11.20
CA THR A 103 -1.29 27.01 -9.96
C THR A 103 -1.95 28.38 -10.09
N THR A 104 -1.72 29.11 -11.18
CA THR A 104 -2.35 30.43 -11.41
C THR A 104 -3.87 30.34 -11.57
N GLN A 105 -4.38 29.15 -11.89
CA GLN A 105 -5.80 28.87 -12.00
C GLN A 105 -6.49 28.67 -10.64
N PHE A 106 -5.74 28.70 -9.55
CA PHE A 106 -6.21 28.44 -8.19
C PHE A 106 -5.96 29.66 -7.30
N GLU A 107 -6.91 29.97 -6.43
CA GLU A 107 -6.75 31.05 -5.45
C GLU A 107 -5.73 30.68 -4.37
N ASN A 108 -5.11 31.68 -3.76
CA ASN A 108 -4.15 31.46 -2.68
C ASN A 108 -4.83 30.76 -1.49
N GLY A 109 -4.17 29.73 -0.96
CA GLY A 109 -4.70 28.95 0.15
C GLY A 109 -4.16 27.52 0.22
N MET A 110 -4.78 26.72 1.09
CA MET A 110 -4.38 25.35 1.35
C MET A 110 -5.13 24.36 0.44
N TYR A 111 -4.37 23.47 -0.18
CA TYR A 111 -4.88 22.46 -1.09
C TYR A 111 -4.33 21.07 -0.75
N PHE A 112 -5.04 20.07 -1.22
CA PHE A 112 -4.55 18.71 -1.32
C PHE A 112 -4.49 18.32 -2.79
N TYR A 113 -3.39 17.70 -3.20
CA TYR A 113 -3.34 16.93 -4.43
C TYR A 113 -3.45 15.45 -4.07
N GLN A 114 -4.21 14.74 -4.88
CA GLN A 114 -4.50 13.33 -4.71
C GLN A 114 -4.21 12.62 -6.02
N ALA A 115 -3.48 11.52 -5.91
CA ALA A 115 -3.40 10.51 -6.94
C ALA A 115 -4.28 9.33 -6.52
N LYS A 116 -5.13 8.87 -7.43
CA LYS A 116 -6.02 7.74 -7.24
C LYS A 116 -5.84 6.73 -8.37
N SER A 117 -5.59 5.49 -8.00
CA SER A 117 -5.65 4.31 -8.85
C SER A 117 -6.76 3.39 -8.33
N GLU A 118 -7.03 2.29 -9.03
CA GLU A 118 -8.02 1.29 -8.58
C GLU A 118 -7.71 0.71 -7.20
N LEU A 119 -6.42 0.52 -6.89
CA LEU A 119 -5.97 -0.19 -5.68
C LEU A 119 -5.47 0.74 -4.56
N GLN A 120 -5.20 2.01 -4.87
CA GLN A 120 -4.59 2.95 -3.94
C GLN A 120 -5.07 4.37 -4.18
N LYS A 121 -5.32 5.08 -3.07
CA LYS A 121 -5.52 6.52 -3.04
C LYS A 121 -4.48 7.15 -2.10
N THR A 122 -3.75 8.14 -2.58
CA THR A 122 -2.75 8.87 -1.79
C THR A 122 -2.96 10.37 -1.97
N ARG A 123 -2.88 11.11 -0.86
CA ARG A 123 -3.09 12.55 -0.82
C ARG A 123 -1.94 13.21 -0.06
N LYS A 124 -1.54 14.39 -0.51
CA LYS A 124 -0.55 15.23 0.16
C LYS A 124 -1.05 16.67 0.18
N LYS A 125 -0.76 17.37 1.27
CA LYS A 125 -1.11 18.77 1.47
C LYS A 125 -0.04 19.64 0.81
N PHE A 126 -0.44 20.78 0.29
CA PHE A 126 0.46 21.84 -0.15
C PHE A 126 -0.26 23.20 -0.05
N GLU A 127 0.52 24.27 -0.05
CA GLU A 127 0.01 25.65 -0.02
C GLU A 127 0.31 26.31 -1.36
N ILE A 128 -0.71 26.97 -1.94
CA ILE A 128 -0.56 27.81 -3.13
C ILE A 128 -0.53 29.27 -2.68
N LEU A 129 0.53 29.98 -3.04
CA LEU A 129 0.66 31.43 -2.82
C LEU A 129 1.12 32.07 -4.11
N ASN A 130 0.22 32.34 -5.06
CA ASN A 130 0.53 33.12 -6.26
C ASN A 130 0.81 34.58 -5.93
#